data_AF-A0A4U6QNA5-F1
#
_entry.id   AF-A0A4U6QNA5-F1
#
_cell.length_a   1.000
_cell.length_b   1.000
_cell.length_c   1.000
_cell.angle_alpha   90.00
_cell.angle_beta   90.00
_cell.angle_gamma   90.00
#
_symmetry.space_group_name_H-M   'P 1'
#
loop_
_entity.id
_entity.type
_entity.pdbx_description
1 polymer ?
#
loop_
_entity_poly.entity_id
_entity_poly.type
_entity_poly.pdbx_seq_one_letter_code
_entity_poly.pdbx_strand_id
1 'polypeptide(L)'
;MTIDGKHYINERVSLPELARPSCQLEGYTFEECELDGPAVLMLFGDIVMVGNAHFPQARFEQYLWPALPDDIPPLLGGILVRDCRFLRCTLNFIGMTTPARAHADLERHMRGGQIGWN
;
A
#
# COMPACT_ATOMS: atom_id res chain seq x y z
N MET A 1 -5.59 3.92 -26.47
CA MET A 1 -5.18 2.50 -26.48
C MET A 1 -4.18 2.33 -25.35
N THR A 2 -4.65 2.02 -24.14
CA THR A 2 -3.80 1.79 -22.98
C THR A 2 -3.63 0.28 -22.83
N ILE A 3 -2.43 -0.18 -23.17
CA ILE A 3 -1.99 -1.57 -23.08
C ILE A 3 -1.25 -1.69 -21.76
N ASP A 4 -1.95 -2.05 -20.69
CA ASP A 4 -1.44 -2.85 -19.55
C ASP A 4 -2.55 -2.91 -18.49
N GLY A 5 -3.03 -4.12 -18.15
CA GLY A 5 -4.13 -4.36 -17.21
C GLY A 5 -3.81 -4.07 -15.74
N LYS A 6 -3.09 -2.99 -15.45
CA LYS A 6 -2.62 -2.57 -14.13
C LYS A 6 -3.27 -1.26 -13.65
N HIS A 7 -4.33 -0.81 -14.32
CA HIS A 7 -5.08 0.37 -13.94
C HIS A 7 -6.52 -0.03 -13.60
N TYR A 8 -6.90 0.21 -12.35
CA TYR A 8 -8.24 -0.06 -11.81
C TYR A 8 -8.91 1.26 -11.45
N ILE A 9 -10.16 1.45 -11.86
CA ILE A 9 -10.92 2.69 -11.63
C ILE A 9 -12.33 2.33 -11.16
N ASN A 10 -12.76 2.87 -10.01
CA ASN A 10 -14.09 2.62 -9.44
C ASN A 10 -14.41 1.12 -9.26
N GLU A 11 -13.39 0.34 -8.94
CA GLU A 11 -13.47 -1.11 -8.73
C GLU A 11 -13.25 -1.49 -7.28
N ARG A 12 -13.78 -2.66 -6.90
CA ARG A 12 -13.48 -3.32 -5.64
C ARG A 12 -12.44 -4.41 -5.89
N VAL A 13 -11.27 -4.31 -5.25
CA VAL A 13 -10.11 -5.16 -5.54
C VAL A 13 -9.62 -5.86 -4.26
N SER A 14 -9.53 -7.18 -4.32
CA SER A 14 -8.87 -7.99 -3.29
C SER A 14 -7.35 -8.00 -3.52
N LEU A 15 -6.60 -7.30 -2.67
CA LEU A 15 -5.13 -7.20 -2.83
C LEU A 15 -4.43 -8.57 -2.66
N PRO A 16 -4.83 -9.46 -1.73
CA PRO A 16 -4.25 -10.79 -1.64
C PRO A 16 -4.46 -11.64 -2.89
N GLU A 17 -5.63 -11.55 -3.53
CA GLU A 17 -5.91 -12.29 -4.76
C GLU A 17 -5.10 -11.76 -5.93
N LEU A 18 -5.01 -10.42 -6.06
CA LEU A 18 -4.22 -9.78 -7.10
C LEU A 18 -2.72 -10.09 -6.96
N ALA A 19 -2.21 -10.10 -5.72
CA ALA A 19 -0.80 -10.39 -5.43
C ALA A 19 -0.46 -11.89 -5.39
N ARG A 20 -1.45 -12.79 -5.38
CA ARG A 20 -1.26 -14.25 -5.22
C ARG A 20 -0.16 -14.86 -6.10
N PRO A 21 0.05 -14.43 -7.37
CA PRO A 21 1.07 -15.05 -8.22
C PRO A 21 2.52 -14.82 -7.75
N SER A 22 2.80 -13.71 -7.07
CA SER A 22 4.17 -13.24 -6.82
C SER A 22 4.40 -12.63 -5.44
N CYS A 23 3.35 -12.47 -4.64
CA CYS A 23 3.34 -11.65 -3.42
C CYS A 23 3.83 -10.22 -3.66
N GLN A 24 3.66 -9.69 -4.89
CA GLN A 24 4.16 -8.39 -5.29
C GLN A 24 3.14 -7.65 -6.17
N LEU A 25 2.99 -6.35 -5.93
CA LEU A 25 2.33 -5.39 -6.80
C LEU A 25 3.36 -4.39 -7.31
N GLU A 26 3.47 -4.27 -8.64
CA GLU A 26 4.41 -3.38 -9.30
C GLU A 26 3.77 -2.62 -10.45
N GLY A 27 3.83 -1.28 -10.39
CA GLY A 27 3.33 -0.40 -11.45
C GLY A 27 1.81 -0.27 -11.51
N TYR A 28 1.09 -0.63 -10.44
CA TYR A 28 -0.37 -0.54 -10.41
C TYR A 28 -0.86 0.87 -10.08
N THR A 29 -1.91 1.29 -10.77
CA THR A 29 -2.67 2.48 -10.40
C THR A 29 -4.09 2.08 -10.01
N PHE A 30 -4.50 2.49 -8.82
CA PHE A 30 -5.85 2.36 -8.30
C PHE A 30 -6.43 3.75 -8.11
N GLU A 31 -7.60 4.01 -8.69
CA GLU A 31 -8.28 5.29 -8.61
C GLU A 31 -9.73 5.09 -8.18
N GLU A 32 -10.14 5.73 -7.08
CA GLU A 32 -11.50 5.65 -6.54
C GLU A 32 -11.94 4.21 -6.22
N CYS A 33 -10.98 3.33 -5.93
CA CYS A 33 -11.22 1.93 -5.62
C CYS A 33 -11.55 1.66 -4.15
N GLU A 34 -12.28 0.57 -3.92
CA GLU A 34 -12.33 -0.10 -2.61
C GLU A 34 -11.30 -1.23 -2.61
N LEU A 35 -10.28 -1.13 -1.76
CA LEU A 35 -9.20 -2.10 -1.68
C LEU A 35 -9.37 -2.93 -0.42
N ASP A 36 -9.48 -4.24 -0.59
CA ASP A 36 -9.75 -5.18 0.49
C ASP A 36 -8.52 -6.04 0.81
N GLY A 37 -8.24 -6.14 2.11
CA GLY A 37 -7.36 -7.13 2.71
C GLY A 37 -8.07 -8.47 3.01
N PRO A 38 -7.51 -9.30 3.92
CA PRO A 38 -6.41 -8.99 4.84
C PRO A 38 -5.07 -8.91 4.12
N ALA A 39 -4.35 -7.80 4.26
CA ALA A 39 -3.03 -7.62 3.65
C ALA A 39 -2.12 -6.71 4.49
N VAL A 40 -0.81 -6.92 4.38
CA VAL A 40 0.21 -5.97 4.85
C VAL A 40 1.04 -5.52 3.67
N LEU A 41 0.96 -4.24 3.31
CA LEU A 41 1.75 -3.66 2.23
C LEU A 41 3.14 -3.31 2.73
N MET A 42 4.15 -3.92 2.13
CA MET A 42 5.55 -3.62 2.37
C MET A 42 5.99 -2.58 1.34
N LEU A 43 6.12 -1.34 1.77
CA LEU A 43 6.47 -0.21 0.92
C LEU A 43 8.00 -0.16 0.75
N PHE A 44 8.49 -0.54 -0.43
CA PHE A 44 9.91 -0.57 -0.76
C PHE A 44 10.18 0.23 -2.05
N GLY A 45 11.20 1.08 -2.04
CA GLY A 45 11.55 1.93 -3.18
C GLY A 45 10.80 3.26 -3.18
N ASP A 46 10.88 3.99 -4.28
CA ASP A 46 10.69 5.45 -4.26
C ASP A 46 9.25 5.94 -4.51
N ILE A 47 8.30 5.12 -4.96
CA ILE A 47 6.97 5.67 -5.32
C ILE A 47 5.84 4.75 -4.87
N VAL A 48 5.37 4.95 -3.63
CA VAL A 48 3.99 4.64 -3.28
C VAL A 48 3.26 5.93 -2.98
N MET A 49 2.42 6.38 -3.92
CA MET A 49 1.58 7.54 -3.72
C MET A 49 0.26 7.10 -3.12
N VAL A 50 -0.08 7.63 -1.94
CA VAL A 50 -1.41 7.46 -1.35
C VAL A 50 -2.02 8.85 -1.19
N GLY A 51 -2.90 9.22 -2.12
CA GLY A 51 -3.51 10.54 -2.17
C GLY A 51 -4.98 10.48 -1.76
N ASN A 52 -5.37 11.22 -0.73
CA ASN A 52 -6.76 11.30 -0.23
C ASN A 52 -7.39 9.91 0.03
N ALA A 53 -6.59 8.94 0.48
CA ALA A 53 -7.12 7.63 0.80
C ALA A 53 -7.87 7.65 2.13
N HIS A 54 -8.94 6.87 2.19
CA HIS A 54 -9.79 6.72 3.35
C HIS A 54 -9.45 5.42 4.09
N PHE A 55 -9.25 5.54 5.40
CA PHE A 55 -8.98 4.44 6.31
C PHE A 55 -10.17 4.31 7.28
N PRO A 56 -11.06 3.32 7.11
CA PRO A 56 -12.32 3.27 7.85
C PRO A 56 -12.19 3.07 9.38
N GLN A 57 -11.04 2.61 9.87
CA GLN A 57 -10.82 2.36 11.30
C GLN A 57 -10.36 3.63 12.01
N ALA A 58 -10.82 3.80 13.25
CA ALA A 58 -10.72 5.06 14.00
C ALA A 58 -9.31 5.48 14.45
N ARG A 59 -8.28 4.62 14.31
CA ARG A 59 -6.92 4.90 14.80
C ARG A 59 -5.88 4.47 13.77
N PHE A 60 -5.06 5.42 13.32
CA PHE A 60 -4.06 5.19 12.28
C PHE A 60 -3.00 4.16 12.71
N GLU A 61 -2.74 4.03 14.02
CA GLU A 61 -1.79 3.06 14.59
C GLU A 61 -2.18 1.62 14.27
N GLN A 62 -3.45 1.35 13.95
CA GLN A 62 -3.94 0.02 13.58
C GLN A 62 -3.49 -0.40 12.17
N TYR A 63 -3.14 0.57 11.34
CA TYR A 63 -2.64 0.35 9.99
C TYR A 63 -1.13 0.30 9.92
N LEU A 64 -0.42 0.87 10.91
CA LEU A 64 1.04 0.89 10.94
C LEU A 64 1.58 -0.36 11.64
N TRP A 65 2.19 -1.24 10.85
CA TRP A 65 2.89 -2.42 11.37
C TRP A 65 4.33 -2.05 11.77
N PRO A 66 4.96 -2.77 12.72
CA PRO A 66 6.32 -2.49 13.12
C PRO A 66 7.29 -2.43 11.93
N ALA A 67 8.27 -1.53 12.04
CA ALA A 67 9.37 -1.44 11.10
C ALA A 67 10.04 -2.80 10.85
N LEU A 68 10.35 -3.07 9.59
CA LEU A 68 11.15 -4.24 9.22
C LEU A 68 12.64 -3.89 9.27
N PRO A 69 13.52 -4.76 9.80
CA PRO A 69 14.95 -4.62 9.55
C PRO A 69 15.27 -4.48 8.07
N ASP A 70 16.32 -3.73 7.75
CA ASP A 70 16.67 -3.34 6.38
C ASP A 70 17.06 -4.54 5.48
N ASP A 71 17.42 -5.67 6.09
CA ASP A 71 17.91 -6.90 5.48
C ASP A 71 16.89 -8.07 5.54
N ILE A 72 15.63 -7.81 5.91
CA ILE A 72 14.63 -8.86 6.06
C ILE A 72 14.27 -9.53 4.71
N PRO A 73 14.23 -10.88 4.65
CA PRO A 73 13.61 -11.61 3.54
C PRO A 73 12.08 -11.40 3.55
N PRO A 74 11.39 -11.47 2.39
CA PRO A 74 9.98 -11.12 2.28
C PRO A 74 9.11 -11.75 3.37
N LEU A 75 8.37 -10.90 4.09
CA LEU A 75 7.49 -11.31 5.18
C LEU A 75 6.41 -12.26 4.63
N LEU A 76 6.23 -13.42 5.24
CA LEU A 76 5.11 -14.30 4.90
C LEU A 76 3.79 -13.56 5.14
N GLY A 77 2.97 -13.45 4.09
CA GLY A 77 1.71 -12.70 4.12
C GLY A 77 1.85 -11.19 3.87
N GLY A 78 3.07 -10.68 3.67
CA GLY A 78 3.32 -9.33 3.18
C GLY A 78 3.23 -9.25 1.65
N ILE A 79 2.63 -8.19 1.14
CA ILE A 79 2.62 -7.86 -0.28
C ILE A 79 3.68 -6.79 -0.51
N LEU A 80 4.71 -7.10 -1.30
CA LEU A 80 5.69 -6.12 -1.72
C LEU A 80 5.04 -5.12 -2.69
N VAL A 81 5.12 -3.83 -2.40
CA VAL A 81 4.54 -2.78 -3.25
C VAL A 81 5.65 -1.89 -3.79
N ARG A 82 5.69 -1.74 -5.12
CA ARG A 82 6.65 -0.90 -5.85
C ARG A 82 5.95 -0.09 -6.94
N ASP A 83 6.28 1.18 -7.06
CA ASP A 83 5.79 2.06 -8.12
C ASP A 83 4.25 2.05 -8.27
N CYS A 84 3.54 1.93 -7.15
CA CYS A 84 2.09 1.86 -7.11
C CYS A 84 1.46 3.19 -6.69
N ARG A 85 0.25 3.45 -7.19
CA ARG A 85 -0.52 4.65 -6.88
C ARG A 85 -1.89 4.26 -6.37
N PHE A 86 -2.27 4.81 -5.21
CA PHE A 86 -3.54 4.62 -4.54
C PHE A 86 -4.21 5.99 -4.39
N LEU A 87 -5.10 6.32 -5.31
CA LEU A 87 -5.69 7.65 -5.44
C LEU A 87 -7.16 7.60 -5.04
N ARG A 88 -7.53 8.33 -3.99
CA ARG A 88 -8.91 8.40 -3.47
C ARG A 88 -9.52 7.04 -3.15
N CYS A 89 -8.68 6.05 -2.81
CA CYS A 89 -9.12 4.71 -2.49
C CYS A 89 -9.58 4.60 -1.04
N THR A 90 -10.45 3.63 -0.75
CA THR A 90 -10.73 3.17 0.61
C THR A 90 -9.94 1.91 0.89
N LEU A 91 -9.17 1.87 1.98
CA LEU A 91 -8.35 0.71 2.36
C LEU A 91 -8.98 -0.05 3.53
N ASN A 92 -9.58 -1.20 3.25
CA ASN A 92 -10.26 -2.05 4.23
C ASN A 92 -9.32 -3.18 4.69
N PHE A 93 -9.02 -3.24 5.99
CA PHE A 93 -8.19 -4.32 6.58
C PHE A 93 -6.79 -4.46 5.95
N ILE A 94 -6.17 -3.33 5.57
CA ILE A 94 -4.85 -3.29 4.94
C ILE A 94 -3.86 -2.57 5.87
N GLY A 95 -2.89 -3.29 6.42
CA GLY A 95 -1.77 -2.71 7.13
C GLY A 95 -0.65 -2.26 6.19
N MET A 96 0.28 -1.47 6.68
CA MET A 96 1.47 -1.01 5.97
C MET A 96 2.70 -1.10 6.86
N THR A 97 3.82 -1.48 6.26
CA THR A 97 5.15 -1.41 6.87
C THR A 97 6.18 -0.99 5.83
N THR A 98 7.37 -0.67 6.30
CA THR A 98 8.51 -0.19 5.53
C THR A 98 9.79 -0.56 6.28
N PRO A 99 10.96 -0.59 5.63
CA PRO A 99 12.23 -0.71 6.32
C PRO A 99 12.41 0.34 7.43
N ALA A 100 13.18 0.00 8.47
CA ALA A 100 13.40 0.85 9.63
C ALA A 100 13.84 2.28 9.27
N ARG A 101 14.70 2.41 8.26
CA ARG A 101 15.17 3.70 7.76
C ARG A 101 14.07 4.65 7.25
N ALA A 102 12.93 4.12 6.80
CA ALA A 102 11.82 4.89 6.22
C ALA A 102 10.55 4.88 7.10
N HIS A 103 10.60 4.26 8.28
CA HIS A 103 9.42 4.03 9.13
C HIS A 103 8.87 5.30 9.78
N ALA A 104 9.74 6.15 10.35
CA ALA A 104 9.34 7.43 10.93
C ALA A 104 8.68 8.36 9.89
N ASP A 105 9.10 8.18 8.65
CA ASP A 105 8.67 8.91 7.48
C ASP A 105 7.28 8.45 7.02
N LEU A 106 7.03 7.13 6.96
CA LEU A 106 5.68 6.56 6.80
C LEU A 106 4.74 7.04 7.90
N GLU A 107 5.18 7.00 9.16
CA GLU A 107 4.38 7.45 10.30
C GLU A 107 3.98 8.94 10.17
N ARG A 108 4.92 9.81 9.78
CA ARG A 108 4.65 11.24 9.57
C ARG A 108 3.60 11.46 8.47
N HIS A 109 3.70 10.76 7.35
CA HIS A 109 2.77 10.92 6.23
C HIS A 109 1.37 10.37 6.55
N MET A 110 1.30 9.23 7.24
CA MET A 110 0.05 8.64 7.71
C MET A 110 -0.67 9.55 8.73
N ARG A 111 0.08 10.26 9.58
CA ARG A 111 -0.48 11.25 10.53
C ARG A 111 -0.88 12.57 9.87
N GLY A 112 -0.21 12.95 8.78
CA GLY A 112 -0.40 14.22 8.06
C GLY A 112 -1.44 14.19 6.94
N GLY A 113 -1.96 13.02 6.55
CA GLY A 113 -3.02 12.88 5.56
C GLY A 113 -2.59 12.99 4.09
N GLN A 114 -1.30 13.02 3.78
CA GLN A 114 -0.76 12.96 2.42
C GLN A 114 0.45 12.05 2.41
N ILE A 115 0.45 11.00 1.56
CA ILE A 115 1.67 10.23 1.24
C ILE A 115 2.15 10.71 -0.14
N GLY A 116 3.28 11.40 -0.15
CA GLY A 116 3.98 11.83 -1.36
C GLY A 116 5.48 11.72 -1.14
N TRP A 117 6.10 10.73 -1.78
CA TRP A 117 7.54 10.63 -1.95
C TRP A 117 7.87 11.07 -3.38
N ASN A 118 8.84 11.98 -3.52
CA ASN A 118 9.44 12.36 -4.80
C ASN A 118 10.53 11.38 -5.17
#